data_AF-A0A931DDT0-F1
#
_entry.id   AF-A0A931DDT0-F1
#
_cell.length_a   1.000
_cell.length_b   1.000
_cell.length_c   1.000
_cell.angle_alpha   90.00
_cell.angle_beta   90.00
_cell.angle_gamma   90.00
#
_symmetry.space_group_name_H-M   'P 1'
#
loop_
_entity.id
_entity.type
_entity.pdbx_description
1 polymer ?
#
loop_
_entity_poly.entity_id
_entity_poly.type
_entity_poly.pdbx_seq_one_letter_code
_entity_poly.pdbx_strand_id
1 'polypeptide(L)'
;MALTREAVVGAAVGILREFGLADLSMRRLARDLNVQVGALYWHVSNKQELLVEVAAELLSSPALTAGTAARPPAAAATWRGDILHLGSSLHTLLLPVPDSAEVVQVARVLAPERLAPLTRMTETFTAAGLTPERAASAQSLVVNHVLGAVAEAQNRADFEITGSATDYRWALERALDGLLPPVAHDAGNGRAAGE
;
A
#
# COMPACT_ATOMS: atom_id res chain seq x y z
N MET A 1 15.51 -7.72 28.98
CA MET A 1 14.63 -8.40 28.00
C MET A 1 15.45 -8.60 26.74
N ALA A 2 15.42 -9.78 26.11
CA ALA A 2 16.20 -10.02 24.90
C ALA A 2 15.66 -9.15 23.76
N LEU A 3 16.56 -8.63 22.92
CA LEU A 3 16.19 -7.89 21.73
C LEU A 3 15.51 -8.87 20.75
N THR A 4 14.35 -8.49 20.21
CA THR A 4 13.62 -9.27 19.19
C THR A 4 13.46 -8.45 17.92
N ARG A 5 13.21 -9.12 16.79
CA ARG A 5 12.98 -8.42 15.51
C ARG A 5 11.77 -7.50 15.60
N GLU A 6 10.70 -7.96 16.23
CA GLU A 6 9.45 -7.22 16.42
C GLU A 6 9.70 -5.95 17.25
N ALA A 7 10.52 -6.02 18.30
CA ALA A 7 10.89 -4.86 19.09
C ALA A 7 11.72 -3.84 18.29
N VAL A 8 12.65 -4.32 17.44
CA VAL A 8 13.43 -3.46 16.55
C VAL A 8 12.53 -2.73 15.56
N VAL A 9 11.63 -3.46 14.90
CA VAL A 9 10.72 -2.90 13.88
C VAL A 9 9.71 -1.96 14.52
N GLY A 10 9.12 -2.33 15.67
CA GLY A 10 8.17 -1.48 16.40
C GLY A 10 8.79 -0.15 16.84
N ALA A 11 10.03 -0.17 17.36
CA ALA A 11 10.75 1.06 17.70
C ALA A 11 11.07 1.90 16.45
N ALA A 12 11.42 1.27 15.33
CA ALA A 12 11.67 1.97 14.07
C ALA A 12 10.39 2.64 13.51
N VAL A 13 9.24 1.97 13.59
CA VAL A 13 7.93 2.55 13.25
C VAL A 13 7.62 3.73 14.18
N GLY A 14 7.92 3.61 15.47
CA GLY A 14 7.76 4.70 16.45
C GLY A 14 8.58 5.94 16.07
N ILE A 15 9.87 5.74 15.77
CA ILE A 15 10.76 6.82 15.32
C ILE A 15 10.23 7.47 14.02
N LEU A 16 9.80 6.66 13.05
CA LEU A 16 9.24 7.18 11.79
C LEU A 16 8.00 8.04 12.03
N ARG A 17 7.08 7.59 12.89
CA ARG A 17 5.84 8.30 13.21
C ARG A 17 6.08 9.65 13.89
N GLU A 18 7.10 9.73 14.73
CA GLU A 18 7.34 10.93 15.55
C GLU A 18 8.33 11.91 14.89
N PHE A 19 9.26 11.41 14.08
CA PHE A 19 10.38 12.23 13.56
C PHE A 19 10.64 12.08 12.06
N GLY A 20 9.93 11.18 11.38
CA GLY A 20 10.15 10.92 9.96
C GLY A 20 11.40 10.08 9.64
N LEU A 21 11.58 9.86 8.34
CA LEU A 21 12.57 8.97 7.77
C LEU A 21 14.00 9.51 7.91
N ALA A 22 14.18 10.82 7.81
CA ALA A 22 15.48 11.48 7.96
C ALA A 22 16.13 11.17 9.31
N ASP A 23 15.30 11.04 10.35
CA ASP A 23 15.73 10.76 11.71
C ASP A 23 15.84 9.25 12.01
N LEU A 24 15.24 8.39 11.19
CA LEU A 24 15.30 6.95 11.36
C LEU A 24 16.69 6.39 10.97
N SER A 25 17.69 6.57 11.83
CA SER A 25 19.03 5.99 11.64
C SER A 25 19.26 4.75 12.49
N MET A 26 20.18 3.86 12.06
CA MET A 26 20.58 2.68 12.85
C MET A 26 21.13 3.06 14.23
N ARG A 27 21.87 4.18 14.31
CA ARG A 27 22.43 4.69 15.57
C ARG A 27 21.35 5.17 16.52
N ARG A 28 20.39 5.93 15.99
CA ARG A 28 19.25 6.40 16.76
C ARG A 28 18.43 5.22 17.28
N LEU A 29 18.08 4.28 16.41
CA LEU A 29 17.30 3.11 16.78
C LEU A 29 17.97 2.32 17.92
N ALA A 30 19.29 2.14 17.85
CA ALA A 30 20.05 1.47 18.89
C ALA A 30 19.99 2.23 20.23
N ARG A 31 20.13 3.56 20.18
CA ARG A 31 20.01 4.44 21.35
C ARG A 31 18.62 4.36 21.98
N ASP A 32 17.57 4.46 21.16
CA ASP A 32 16.18 4.45 21.63
C ASP A 32 15.80 3.08 22.23
N LEU A 33 16.44 2.00 21.76
CA LEU A 33 16.33 0.65 22.34
C LEU A 33 17.33 0.35 23.47
N ASN A 34 18.21 1.31 23.82
CA ASN A 34 19.30 1.15 24.79
C ASN A 34 20.20 -0.08 24.52
N VAL A 35 20.58 -0.29 23.26
CA VAL A 35 21.49 -1.36 22.82
C VAL A 35 22.64 -0.82 21.98
N GLN A 36 23.66 -1.65 21.75
CA GLN A 36 24.71 -1.33 20.78
C GLN A 36 24.18 -1.52 19.36
N VAL A 37 24.65 -0.71 18.40
CA VAL A 37 24.24 -0.81 16.99
C VAL A 37 24.51 -2.22 16.43
N GLY A 38 25.61 -2.86 16.84
CA GLY A 38 25.93 -4.24 16.48
C GLY A 38 24.85 -5.25 16.85
N ALA A 39 24.08 -5.00 17.92
CA ALA A 39 22.98 -5.86 18.33
C ALA A 39 21.81 -5.83 17.32
N LEU A 40 21.56 -4.68 16.68
CA LEU A 40 20.49 -4.54 15.69
C LEU A 40 20.73 -5.42 14.45
N TYR A 41 22.00 -5.59 14.04
CA TYR A 41 22.35 -6.33 12.83
C TYR A 41 22.07 -7.84 12.91
N TRP A 42 21.85 -8.38 14.12
CA TRP A 42 21.33 -9.75 14.29
C TRP A 42 19.87 -9.90 13.89
N HIS A 43 19.12 -8.78 13.86
CA HIS A 43 17.71 -8.76 13.52
C HIS A 43 17.46 -8.15 12.14
N VAL A 44 18.22 -7.14 11.72
CA VAL A 44 18.06 -6.50 10.40
C VAL A 44 19.43 -6.26 9.77
N SER A 45 19.68 -6.84 8.60
CA SER A 45 21.03 -6.90 8.02
C SER A 45 21.62 -5.53 7.67
N ASN A 46 20.77 -4.54 7.36
CA ASN A 46 21.16 -3.17 7.05
C ASN A 46 19.95 -2.23 7.17
N LYS A 47 20.18 -0.94 6.89
CA LYS A 47 19.13 0.09 6.92
C LYS A 47 18.04 -0.18 5.88
N GLN A 48 18.38 -0.68 4.70
CA GLN A 48 17.42 -1.00 3.64
C GLN A 48 16.48 -2.13 4.06
N GLU A 49 17.01 -3.20 4.66
CA GLU A 49 16.23 -4.30 5.24
C GLU A 49 15.31 -3.80 6.35
N LEU A 50 15.79 -2.89 7.21
CA LEU A 50 14.92 -2.26 8.20
C LEU A 50 13.76 -1.49 7.55
N LEU A 51 13.98 -0.79 6.44
CA LEU A 51 12.90 -0.08 5.73
C LEU A 51 11.88 -1.03 5.12
N VAL A 52 12.32 -2.18 4.60
CA VAL A 52 11.43 -3.24 4.13
C VAL A 52 10.54 -3.75 5.27
N GLU A 53 11.13 -4.02 6.44
CA GLU A 53 10.38 -4.45 7.63
C GLU A 53 9.38 -3.39 8.11
N VAL A 54 9.81 -2.12 8.17
CA VAL A 54 8.93 -1.01 8.56
C VAL A 54 7.77 -0.87 7.57
N ALA A 55 8.01 -0.97 6.26
CA ALA A 55 6.95 -0.93 5.26
C ALA A 55 5.98 -2.11 5.42
N ALA A 56 6.51 -3.33 5.60
CA ALA A 56 5.68 -4.52 5.81
C ALA A 56 4.80 -4.38 7.07
N GLU A 57 5.36 -3.84 8.16
CA GLU A 57 4.62 -3.57 9.40
C GLU A 57 3.58 -2.46 9.22
N LEU A 58 3.89 -1.37 8.52
CA LEU A 58 2.90 -0.34 8.19
C LEU A 58 1.74 -0.93 7.38
N LEU A 59 2.01 -1.91 6.51
CA LEU A 59 1.04 -2.56 5.65
C LEU A 59 0.39 -3.82 6.26
N SER A 60 0.66 -4.16 7.53
CA SER A 60 0.08 -5.33 8.21
C SER A 60 -1.31 -5.05 8.82
N SER A 61 -1.80 -3.81 8.71
CA SER A 61 -3.06 -3.36 9.32
C SER A 61 -4.28 -4.20 8.91
N PRO A 62 -5.16 -4.57 9.85
CA PRO A 62 -6.43 -5.25 9.55
C PRO A 62 -7.33 -4.47 8.57
N ALA A 63 -7.19 -3.13 8.48
CA ALA A 63 -7.93 -2.32 7.51
C ALA A 63 -7.58 -2.66 6.05
N LEU A 64 -6.40 -3.23 5.81
CA LEU A 64 -5.95 -3.70 4.49
C LEU A 64 -6.35 -5.16 4.22
N THR A 65 -6.90 -5.86 5.21
CA THR A 65 -7.39 -7.24 5.09
C THR A 65 -8.91 -7.36 5.20
N ALA A 66 -9.59 -6.32 5.69
CA ALA A 66 -11.04 -6.21 5.72
C ALA A 66 -11.65 -6.28 4.31
N GLY A 67 -12.56 -7.25 4.09
CA GLY A 67 -13.22 -7.48 2.80
C GLY A 67 -12.82 -8.77 2.07
N THR A 68 -11.83 -9.51 2.59
CA THR A 68 -11.35 -10.81 2.09
C THR A 68 -12.24 -12.01 2.44
N ALA A 69 -13.27 -11.82 3.26
CA ALA A 69 -14.20 -12.88 3.63
C ALA A 69 -15.04 -13.31 2.41
N ALA A 70 -14.65 -14.43 1.80
CA ALA A 70 -15.43 -15.32 0.94
C ALA A 70 -16.59 -14.64 0.18
N ARG A 71 -16.28 -13.79 -0.81
CA ARG A 71 -17.27 -13.29 -1.75
C ARG A 71 -17.30 -14.22 -2.98
N PRO A 72 -18.47 -14.72 -3.42
CA PRO A 72 -18.53 -15.61 -4.57
C PRO A 72 -17.96 -14.94 -5.83
N PRO A 73 -17.32 -15.70 -6.74
CA PRO A 73 -16.51 -15.21 -7.87
C PRO A 73 -17.33 -14.66 -9.05
N ALA A 74 -18.50 -14.06 -8.81
CA ALA A 74 -19.40 -13.61 -9.86
C ALA A 74 -19.64 -12.10 -9.77
N ALA A 75 -18.83 -11.34 -10.53
CA ALA A 75 -19.17 -10.11 -11.26
C ALA A 75 -17.94 -9.20 -11.28
N ALA A 76 -17.57 -8.69 -12.45
CA ALA A 76 -16.53 -7.65 -12.56
C ALA A 76 -16.91 -6.30 -11.88
N ALA A 77 -18.01 -6.25 -11.12
CA ALA A 77 -18.31 -5.25 -10.10
C ALA A 77 -17.52 -5.45 -8.78
N THR A 78 -16.86 -6.59 -8.55
CA THR A 78 -16.11 -6.89 -7.32
C THR A 78 -14.70 -6.31 -7.31
N TRP A 79 -13.92 -6.53 -8.37
CA TRP A 79 -12.51 -6.09 -8.42
C TRP A 79 -12.37 -4.57 -8.24
N ARG A 80 -13.26 -3.79 -8.87
CA ARG A 80 -13.22 -2.34 -8.82
C ARG A 80 -13.45 -1.84 -7.40
N GLY A 81 -14.48 -2.37 -6.73
CA GLY A 81 -14.77 -2.06 -5.34
C GLY A 81 -13.62 -2.44 -4.41
N ASP A 82 -13.03 -3.62 -4.62
CA ASP A 82 -11.93 -4.14 -3.81
C ASP A 82 -10.67 -3.29 -3.96
N ILE A 83 -10.29 -2.93 -5.19
CA ILE A 83 -9.14 -2.04 -5.45
C ILE A 83 -9.41 -0.62 -4.92
N LEU A 84 -10.62 -0.10 -5.09
CA LEU A 84 -11.01 1.21 -4.55
C LEU A 84 -10.91 1.24 -3.02
N HIS A 85 -11.40 0.20 -2.35
CA HIS A 85 -11.31 0.07 -0.91
C HIS A 85 -9.85 -0.04 -0.48
N LEU A 86 -9.08 -0.95 -1.07
CA LEU A 86 -7.69 -1.18 -0.71
C LEU A 86 -6.81 0.05 -0.93
N GLY A 87 -6.97 0.73 -2.07
CA GLY A 87 -6.29 2.00 -2.35
C GLY A 87 -6.63 3.08 -1.32
N SER A 88 -7.91 3.24 -0.99
CA SER A 88 -8.36 4.25 0.00
C SER A 88 -7.88 3.93 1.41
N SER A 89 -7.83 2.64 1.78
CA SER A 89 -7.29 2.18 3.06
C SER A 89 -5.78 2.39 3.13
N LEU A 90 -5.03 2.13 2.06
CA LEU A 90 -3.59 2.45 1.97
C LEU A 90 -3.37 3.95 2.17
N HIS A 91 -4.11 4.79 1.43
CA HIS A 91 -4.02 6.25 1.55
C HIS A 91 -4.26 6.69 3.00
N THR A 92 -5.37 6.26 3.60
CA THR A 92 -5.76 6.65 4.97
C THR A 92 -4.74 6.20 6.02
N LEU A 93 -4.18 5.00 5.85
CA LEU A 93 -3.22 4.41 6.78
C LEU A 93 -1.85 5.11 6.74
N LEU A 94 -1.40 5.47 5.55
CA LEU A 94 -0.08 6.04 5.31
C LEU A 94 -0.05 7.56 5.57
N LEU A 95 -1.15 8.26 5.28
CA LEU A 95 -1.25 9.72 5.43
C LEU A 95 -0.74 10.28 6.78
N PRO A 96 -1.09 9.73 7.96
CA PRO A 96 -0.62 10.26 9.24
C PRO A 96 0.81 9.83 9.61
N VAL A 97 1.49 9.02 8.81
CA VAL A 97 2.85 8.52 9.10
C VAL A 97 3.85 9.27 8.21
N PRO A 98 4.69 10.17 8.76
CA PRO A 98 5.65 10.94 7.98
C PRO A 98 6.53 10.05 7.12
N ASP A 99 6.83 10.50 5.89
CA ASP A 99 7.69 9.84 4.91
C ASP A 99 7.28 8.39 4.55
N SER A 100 6.08 7.96 4.93
CA SER A 100 5.63 6.58 4.71
C SER A 100 5.53 6.22 3.23
N ALA A 101 5.23 7.20 2.38
CA ALA A 101 5.25 7.03 0.94
C ALA A 101 6.64 6.60 0.44
N GLU A 102 7.70 7.28 0.90
CA GLU A 102 9.08 6.96 0.52
C GLU A 102 9.50 5.58 1.05
N VAL A 103 9.19 5.28 2.31
CA VAL A 103 9.50 3.98 2.91
C VAL A 103 8.85 2.82 2.14
N VAL A 104 7.58 2.96 1.76
CA VAL A 104 6.88 1.96 0.95
C VAL A 104 7.48 1.87 -0.46
N GLN A 105 7.85 2.99 -1.10
CA GLN A 105 8.50 2.95 -2.42
C GLN A 105 9.82 2.18 -2.40
N VAL A 106 10.66 2.40 -1.39
CA VAL A 106 11.92 1.66 -1.23
C VAL A 106 11.65 0.17 -1.06
N ALA A 107 10.71 -0.20 -0.18
CA ALA A 107 10.38 -1.60 0.06
C ALA A 107 9.82 -2.32 -1.17
N ARG A 108 9.04 -1.63 -2.01
CA ARG A 108 8.51 -2.18 -3.27
C ARG A 108 9.60 -2.57 -4.26
N VAL A 109 10.72 -1.86 -4.27
CA VAL A 109 11.85 -2.16 -5.15
C VAL A 109 12.67 -3.32 -4.59
N LEU A 110 12.88 -3.33 -3.27
CA LEU A 110 13.79 -4.27 -2.62
C LEU A 110 13.17 -5.64 -2.37
N ALA A 111 11.90 -5.70 -1.97
CA ALA A 111 11.22 -6.93 -1.57
C ALA A 111 9.70 -6.84 -1.78
N PRO A 112 9.23 -6.71 -3.04
CA PRO A 112 7.81 -6.57 -3.35
C PRO A 112 6.94 -7.71 -2.81
N GLU A 113 7.48 -8.93 -2.73
CA GLU A 113 6.80 -10.13 -2.22
C GLU A 113 6.42 -10.05 -0.74
N ARG A 114 7.07 -9.16 0.01
CA ARG A 114 6.80 -8.95 1.45
C ARG A 114 5.66 -7.97 1.71
N LEU A 115 5.17 -7.30 0.67
CA LEU A 115 4.09 -6.30 0.77
C LEU A 115 2.76 -6.93 0.39
N ALA A 116 2.25 -7.82 1.25
CA ALA A 116 1.07 -8.65 0.97
C ALA A 116 -0.16 -7.89 0.43
N PRO A 117 -0.50 -6.67 0.89
CA PRO A 117 -1.60 -5.90 0.29
C PRO A 117 -1.38 -5.58 -1.19
N LEU A 118 -0.14 -5.30 -1.61
CA LEU A 118 0.18 -4.99 -3.00
C LEU A 118 0.14 -6.24 -3.89
N THR A 119 0.63 -7.37 -3.37
CA THR A 119 0.48 -8.67 -4.04
C THR A 119 -1.00 -8.98 -4.31
N ARG A 120 -1.87 -8.74 -3.32
CA ARG A 120 -3.32 -8.93 -3.47
C ARG A 120 -3.93 -8.05 -4.55
N MET A 121 -3.46 -6.81 -4.74
CA MET A 121 -3.93 -5.97 -5.85
C MET A 121 -3.63 -6.62 -7.20
N THR A 122 -2.43 -7.16 -7.38
CA THR A 122 -2.03 -7.89 -8.59
C THR A 122 -2.90 -9.14 -8.80
N GLU A 123 -3.17 -9.90 -7.75
CA GLU A 123 -4.06 -11.07 -7.79
C GLU A 123 -5.49 -10.68 -8.18
N THR A 124 -6.00 -9.56 -7.62
CA THR A 124 -7.34 -9.04 -7.91
C THR A 124 -7.46 -8.60 -9.38
N PHE A 125 -6.44 -7.92 -9.91
CA PHE A 125 -6.40 -7.55 -11.33
C PHE A 125 -6.30 -8.76 -12.27
N THR A 126 -5.54 -9.77 -11.87
CA THR A 126 -5.40 -11.02 -12.63
C THR A 126 -6.73 -11.77 -12.66
N ALA A 127 -7.41 -11.89 -11.52
CA ALA A 127 -8.74 -12.49 -11.42
C ALA A 127 -9.81 -11.71 -12.22
N ALA A 128 -9.60 -10.40 -12.41
CA ALA A 128 -10.45 -9.56 -13.25
C ALA A 128 -10.16 -9.68 -14.77
N GLY A 129 -9.18 -10.51 -15.16
CA GLY A 129 -8.90 -10.84 -16.56
C GLY A 129 -7.70 -10.11 -17.18
N LEU A 130 -6.91 -9.38 -16.40
CA LEU A 130 -5.63 -8.85 -16.90
C LEU A 130 -4.57 -9.96 -17.00
N THR A 131 -3.68 -9.84 -17.99
CA THR A 131 -2.46 -10.66 -18.02
C THR A 131 -1.56 -10.30 -16.84
N PRO A 132 -0.66 -11.19 -16.39
CA PRO A 132 0.22 -10.90 -15.25
C PRO A 132 1.01 -9.58 -15.39
N GLU A 133 1.51 -9.28 -16.59
CA GLU A 133 2.27 -8.06 -16.87
C GLU A 133 1.39 -6.80 -16.77
N ARG A 134 0.14 -6.89 -17.28
CA ARG A 134 -0.85 -5.81 -17.17
C ARG A 134 -1.34 -5.65 -15.74
N ALA A 135 -1.50 -6.74 -14.99
CA ALA A 135 -1.90 -6.70 -13.59
C ALA A 135 -0.82 -6.02 -12.72
N ALA A 136 0.47 -6.34 -12.94
CA ALA A 136 1.58 -5.66 -12.27
C ALA A 136 1.65 -4.17 -12.62
N SER A 137 1.38 -3.82 -13.89
CA SER A 137 1.34 -2.44 -14.35
C SER A 137 0.15 -1.66 -13.76
N ALA A 138 -1.02 -2.29 -13.69
CA ALA A 138 -2.23 -1.75 -13.07
C ALA A 138 -2.04 -1.53 -11.55
N GLN A 139 -1.45 -2.52 -10.86
CA GLN A 139 -1.05 -2.39 -9.46
C GLN A 139 -0.08 -1.23 -9.26
N SER A 140 0.93 -1.10 -10.12
CA SER A 140 1.88 0.00 -10.06
C SER A 140 1.23 1.36 -10.30
N LEU A 141 0.30 1.48 -11.25
CA LEU A 141 -0.47 2.70 -11.48
C LEU A 141 -1.22 3.14 -10.22
N VAL A 142 -2.00 2.23 -9.63
CA VAL A 142 -2.79 2.55 -8.44
C VAL A 142 -1.91 2.89 -7.24
N VAL A 143 -0.85 2.11 -6.99
CA VAL A 143 0.04 2.36 -5.86
C VAL A 143 0.84 3.64 -6.04
N ASN A 144 1.35 3.92 -7.25
CA ASN A 144 2.03 5.20 -7.51
C ASN A 144 1.10 6.39 -7.30
N HIS A 145 -0.18 6.27 -7.68
CA HIS A 145 -1.17 7.30 -7.43
C HIS A 145 -1.42 7.50 -5.92
N VAL A 146 -1.60 6.42 -5.16
CA VAL A 146 -1.77 6.46 -3.70
C VAL A 146 -0.57 7.12 -3.02
N LEU A 147 0.63 6.64 -3.31
CA LEU A 147 1.86 7.12 -2.67
C LEU A 147 2.17 8.56 -3.08
N GLY A 148 1.90 8.94 -4.33
CA GLY A 148 2.00 10.32 -4.80
C GLY A 148 1.04 11.27 -4.07
N ALA A 149 -0.22 10.87 -3.92
CA ALA A 149 -1.22 11.65 -3.18
C ALA A 149 -0.87 11.79 -1.68
N VAL A 150 -0.38 10.72 -1.05
CA VAL A 150 0.12 10.76 0.34
C VAL A 150 1.31 11.71 0.46
N ALA A 151 2.32 11.57 -0.40
CA ALA A 151 3.50 12.43 -0.37
C ALA A 151 3.16 13.91 -0.61
N GLU A 152 2.27 14.20 -1.57
CA GLU A 152 1.79 15.56 -1.82
C GLU A 152 1.08 16.14 -0.58
N ALA A 153 0.17 15.38 0.03
CA ALA A 153 -0.57 15.83 1.20
C ALA A 153 0.35 16.10 2.41
N GLN A 154 1.35 15.24 2.62
CA GLN A 154 2.36 15.39 3.66
C GLN A 154 3.24 16.63 3.42
N ASN A 155 3.79 16.78 2.21
CA ASN A 155 4.58 17.96 1.83
C ASN A 155 3.78 19.26 2.01
N ARG A 156 2.49 19.27 1.64
CA ARG A 156 1.64 20.45 1.85
C ARG A 156 1.45 20.76 3.34
N ALA A 157 1.33 19.75 4.18
CA ALA A 157 1.22 19.93 5.63
C ALA A 157 2.52 20.51 6.20
N ASP A 158 3.67 19.96 5.80
CA ASP A 158 4.99 20.42 6.25
C ASP A 158 5.30 21.85 5.82
N PHE A 159 4.87 22.26 4.63
CA PHE A 159 5.02 23.62 4.12
C PHE A 159 3.86 24.56 4.49
N GLU A 160 2.95 24.12 5.36
CA GLU A 160 1.78 24.91 5.82
C GLU A 160 0.93 25.49 4.67
N ILE A 161 0.87 24.78 3.53
CA ILE A 161 0.16 25.25 2.34
C ILE A 161 -1.35 25.09 2.55
N THR A 162 -2.07 26.21 2.62
CA THR A 162 -3.54 26.24 2.68
C THR A 162 -4.16 26.26 1.28
N GLY A 163 -5.26 25.54 1.05
CA GLY A 163 -5.96 25.49 -0.24
C GLY A 163 -6.69 24.18 -0.48
N SER A 164 -7.38 24.06 -1.62
CA SER A 164 -8.06 22.80 -1.99
C SER A 164 -7.03 21.72 -2.29
N ALA A 165 -7.12 20.60 -1.57
CA ALA A 165 -6.45 19.37 -1.96
C ALA A 165 -7.07 18.81 -3.24
N THR A 166 -6.30 18.04 -4.00
CA THR A 166 -6.81 17.23 -5.11
C THR A 166 -7.82 16.21 -4.57
N ASP A 167 -8.93 16.00 -5.28
CA ASP A 167 -9.87 14.93 -4.95
C ASP A 167 -9.25 13.57 -5.29
N TYR A 168 -8.52 13.02 -4.32
CA TYR A 168 -7.88 11.72 -4.39
C TYR A 168 -8.87 10.61 -4.78
N ARG A 169 -10.09 10.64 -4.21
CA ARG A 169 -11.07 9.58 -4.41
C ARG A 169 -11.57 9.59 -5.85
N TRP A 170 -11.93 10.76 -6.36
CA TRP A 170 -12.34 10.91 -7.75
C TRP A 170 -11.22 10.52 -8.71
N ALA A 171 -9.98 10.95 -8.45
CA ALA A 171 -8.83 10.63 -9.29
C ALA A 171 -8.54 9.13 -9.35
N LEU A 172 -8.61 8.44 -8.21
CA LEU A 172 -8.48 6.99 -8.14
C LEU A 172 -9.58 6.29 -8.94
N GLU A 173 -10.84 6.70 -8.80
CA GLU A 173 -11.95 6.14 -9.57
C GLU A 173 -11.75 6.30 -11.08
N ARG A 174 -11.25 7.45 -11.54
CA ARG A 174 -10.92 7.68 -12.95
C ARG A 174 -9.75 6.83 -13.42
N ALA A 175 -8.72 6.66 -12.60
CA ALA A 175 -7.60 5.78 -12.93
C ALA A 175 -8.06 4.34 -13.16
N LEU A 176 -9.03 3.85 -12.37
CA LEU A 176 -9.57 2.50 -12.53
C LEU A 176 -10.50 2.34 -13.74
N ASP A 177 -11.20 3.40 -14.16
CA ASP A 177 -12.07 3.35 -15.35
C ASP A 177 -11.30 3.00 -16.63
N GLY A 178 -10.01 3.32 -16.70
CA GLY A 178 -9.16 3.04 -17.87
C GLY A 178 -8.48 1.67 -17.88
N LEU A 179 -8.57 0.88 -16.80
CA LEU A 179 -7.76 -0.34 -16.65
C LEU A 179 -8.39 -1.60 -17.27
N LEU A 180 -9.71 -1.69 -17.22
CA LEU A 180 -10.48 -2.81 -17.77
C LEU A 180 -11.67 -2.23 -18.54
N PRO A 181 -12.01 -2.78 -19.71
CA PRO A 181 -13.21 -2.35 -20.41
C PRO A 181 -14.42 -2.51 -19.48
N PRO A 182 -15.43 -1.61 -19.56
CA PRO A 182 -16.64 -1.77 -18.77
C PRO A 182 -17.21 -3.15 -19.04
N VAL A 183 -17.59 -3.84 -17.97
CA VAL A 183 -18.18 -5.18 -18.04
C VAL A 183 -19.32 -5.12 -19.03
N ALA A 184 -19.22 -5.83 -20.15
CA ALA A 184 -20.36 -6.01 -21.02
C ALA A 184 -21.41 -6.74 -20.16
N HIS A 185 -22.44 -6.01 -19.72
CA HIS A 185 -23.64 -6.65 -19.21
C HIS A 185 -24.12 -7.55 -20.34
N ASP A 186 -24.08 -8.85 -20.09
CA ASP A 186 -24.52 -9.88 -21.00
C ASP A 186 -25.95 -9.52 -21.43
N ALA A 187 -26.08 -8.92 -22.60
CA ALA A 187 -27.36 -8.67 -23.24
C ALA A 187 -27.84 -10.03 -23.74
N GLY A 188 -28.28 -10.86 -22.79
CA GLY A 188 -29.07 -12.06 -23.02
C GLY A 188 -30.40 -11.63 -23.63
N ASN A 189 -30.35 -11.17 -24.88
CA ASN A 189 -31.52 -10.95 -25.68
C ASN A 189 -31.97 -12.34 -26.13
N GLY A 190 -32.90 -12.90 -25.35
CA GLY A 190 -33.69 -14.04 -25.75
C GLY A 190 -34.29 -13.74 -27.12
N ARG A 191 -33.74 -14.37 -28.15
CA ARG A 191 -34.50 -14.59 -29.38
C ARG A 191 -35.50 -15.69 -29.07
N ALA A 192 -36.71 -15.22 -28.77
CA ALA A 192 -37.93 -15.99 -28.80
C ALA A 192 -37.95 -16.88 -30.04
N ALA A 193 -38.18 -18.17 -29.80
CA ALA A 193 -38.87 -19.01 -30.76
C ALA A 193 -40.32 -18.51 -30.89
N GLY A 194 -40.81 -18.43 -32.13
CA GLY A 194 -42.14 -17.94 -32.52
C GLY A 194 -41.98 -17.00 -33.71
N GLU A 195 -42.50 -17.23 -34.90
CA GLU A 195 -43.47 -18.21 -35.43
C GLU A 195 -43.16 -18.34 -36.93
#